data_AF-A0A067MG59-F1
#
_entry.id   AF-A0A067MG59-F1
#
_cell.length_a   1.000
_cell.length_b   1.000
_cell.length_c   1.000
_cell.angle_alpha   90.00
_cell.angle_beta   90.00
_cell.angle_gamma   90.00
#
_symmetry.space_group_name_H-M   'P 1'
#
loop_
_entity.id
_entity.type
_entity.pdbx_description
1 polymer ?
#
loop_
_entity_poly.entity_id
_entity_poly.type
_entity_poly.pdbx_seq_one_letter_code
_entity_poly.pdbx_strand_id
1 'polypeptide(L)'
;MMGTTATTMMMITMGTTTTGMITMVARKRRAPALPVVIPLLLLPKPERSVAHAAPLAVQSPLLQPRPRPLPQPRPLLPPRLPRPPHPVSLPLCKTMYTWTTACPQTANTYGIECPPMFWGANMQDQITDAVHNSNASHVMGFNEPDLSSQSNLSPQDAAQLWKDYMLGFKSLGKQLVSPATTAGGLQWFDDFLTALGGLPASQIDVIAVHWYGTDFTDFQNYVNSWKKYGKNIWVTEMACQDFSGQGKWCSMDDIQSLMSQAMAWMESDPQIEKYFWFAPMRDMTNVNPLNCLMTIGGPNDGQPTSLGWYYVSN
;
A
#
# COMPACT_ATOMS: atom_id res chain seq x y z
N MET A 1 7.65 42.69 -55.75
CA MET A 1 8.79 42.15 -54.96
C MET A 1 8.17 41.56 -53.70
N MET A 2 7.97 40.24 -53.62
CA MET A 2 8.93 39.24 -53.13
C MET A 2 9.43 39.58 -51.70
N GLY A 3 9.36 38.72 -50.69
CA GLY A 3 9.29 37.26 -50.76
C GLY A 3 8.74 36.58 -49.50
N THR A 4 8.38 35.33 -49.75
CA THR A 4 8.01 34.25 -48.85
C THR A 4 9.23 33.68 -48.12
N THR A 5 9.06 33.31 -46.86
CA THR A 5 9.89 32.30 -46.19
C THR A 5 9.00 31.26 -45.54
N ALA A 6 9.07 30.05 -46.09
CA ALA A 6 8.51 28.83 -45.53
C ALA A 6 9.47 28.29 -44.46
N THR A 7 8.94 27.87 -43.32
CA THR A 7 9.68 27.05 -42.34
C THR A 7 8.97 25.73 -42.17
N THR A 8 9.71 24.68 -42.50
CA THR A 8 9.36 23.27 -42.54
C THR A 8 8.83 22.74 -41.19
N MET A 9 7.71 22.04 -41.27
CA MET A 9 7.09 21.27 -40.20
C MET A 9 7.88 19.97 -40.02
N MET A 10 8.61 19.84 -38.90
CA MET A 10 9.22 18.58 -38.48
C MET A 10 8.29 17.94 -37.45
N MET A 11 7.53 16.92 -37.86
CA MET A 11 6.79 16.07 -36.95
C MET A 11 7.79 15.32 -36.06
N ILE A 12 7.74 15.58 -34.76
CA ILE A 12 8.27 14.66 -33.74
C ILE A 12 7.05 14.13 -33.00
N THR A 13 6.67 12.90 -33.35
CA THR A 13 5.75 12.06 -32.59
C THR A 13 6.36 11.82 -31.21
N MET A 14 5.85 12.51 -30.19
CA MET A 14 6.16 12.16 -28.80
C MET A 14 5.10 11.18 -28.30
N GLY A 15 5.53 9.94 -28.09
CA GLY A 15 4.73 8.89 -27.49
C GLY A 15 4.35 9.26 -26.06
N THR A 16 3.08 9.10 -25.74
CA THR A 16 2.52 9.26 -24.40
C THR A 16 2.88 8.03 -23.56
N THR A 17 3.90 8.14 -22.71
CA THR A 17 4.10 7.21 -21.59
C THR A 17 3.17 7.61 -20.45
N THR A 18 2.03 6.93 -20.36
CA THR A 18 1.15 6.99 -19.19
C THR A 18 1.78 6.14 -18.08
N THR A 19 2.36 6.78 -17.08
CA THR A 19 2.89 6.11 -15.89
C THR A 19 1.72 5.72 -14.98
N GLY A 20 1.25 4.48 -15.11
CA GLY A 20 0.25 3.91 -14.20
C GLY A 20 0.85 3.62 -12.83
N MET A 21 0.27 4.20 -11.79
CA MET A 21 0.61 3.99 -10.38
C MET A 21 -0.06 2.71 -9.88
N ILE A 22 0.56 1.97 -8.97
CA ILE A 22 0.14 0.62 -8.57
C ILE A 22 -0.03 0.59 -7.05
N THR A 23 -1.12 -0.01 -6.53
CA THR A 23 -1.30 -0.36 -5.11
C THR A 23 -1.80 -1.79 -4.97
N MET A 24 -1.18 -2.62 -4.11
CA MET A 24 -1.51 -4.06 -3.92
C MET A 24 -2.14 -4.32 -2.55
N VAL A 25 -2.87 -5.44 -2.38
CA VAL A 25 -3.64 -5.86 -1.17
C VAL A 25 -3.11 -7.16 -0.55
N ALA A 26 -3.24 -7.44 0.74
CA ALA A 26 -3.11 -8.80 1.31
C ALA A 26 -4.46 -9.28 1.92
N ARG A 27 -4.71 -10.62 1.99
CA ARG A 27 -5.95 -11.20 2.57
C ARG A 27 -5.74 -12.48 3.39
N LYS A 28 -6.45 -12.50 4.53
CA LYS A 28 -6.79 -13.51 5.56
C LYS A 28 -6.65 -14.99 5.25
N ARG A 29 -5.86 -15.68 6.09
CA ARG A 29 -5.97 -17.13 6.33
C ARG A 29 -6.92 -17.41 7.50
N ARG A 30 -7.80 -18.40 7.37
CA ARG A 30 -8.50 -19.02 8.51
C ARG A 30 -7.56 -20.00 9.22
N ALA A 31 -7.26 -19.79 10.49
CA ALA A 31 -6.53 -20.75 11.32
C ALA A 31 -7.46 -21.37 12.39
N PRO A 32 -7.33 -22.67 12.71
CA PRO A 32 -8.05 -23.31 13.80
C PRO A 32 -7.38 -23.00 15.15
N ALA A 33 -8.20 -22.91 16.21
CA ALA A 33 -7.74 -22.65 17.57
C ALA A 33 -6.97 -23.85 18.16
N LEU A 34 -5.83 -23.59 18.81
CA LEU A 34 -5.13 -24.52 19.68
C LEU A 34 -4.60 -23.80 20.94
N PRO A 35 -4.45 -24.52 22.07
CA PRO A 35 -4.48 -23.94 23.40
C PRO A 35 -3.12 -23.43 23.89
N VAL A 36 -3.22 -22.50 24.85
CA VAL A 36 -2.16 -21.82 25.58
C VAL A 36 -1.34 -22.80 26.44
N VAL A 37 -0.01 -22.72 26.35
CA VAL A 37 0.93 -23.33 27.32
C VAL A 37 1.86 -22.23 27.84
N ILE A 38 1.85 -22.04 29.16
CA ILE A 38 2.67 -21.09 29.93
C ILE A 38 3.99 -21.77 30.29
N PRO A 39 5.17 -21.19 30.00
CA PRO A 39 6.42 -21.62 30.62
C PRO A 39 6.75 -20.78 31.87
N LEU A 40 7.11 -21.51 32.91
CA LEU A 40 7.49 -21.08 34.25
C LEU A 40 8.88 -20.42 34.25
N LEU A 41 8.99 -19.22 34.86
CA LEU A 41 10.25 -18.53 35.15
C LEU A 41 11.14 -19.36 36.10
N LEU A 42 12.45 -19.42 35.80
CA LEU A 42 13.49 -19.79 36.76
C LEU A 42 14.56 -18.69 36.80
N LEU A 43 14.74 -18.12 38.00
CA LEU A 43 15.75 -17.12 38.35
C LEU A 43 17.11 -17.74 38.72
N PRO A 44 18.22 -16.97 38.66
CA PRO A 44 19.59 -17.48 38.66
C PRO A 44 20.24 -17.57 40.06
N LYS A 45 21.41 -18.24 40.15
CA LYS A 45 22.32 -18.24 41.31
C LYS A 45 23.79 -18.06 40.90
N PRO A 46 24.68 -17.61 41.81
CA PRO A 46 25.69 -16.59 41.49
C PRO A 46 27.17 -17.02 41.57
N GLU A 47 27.99 -16.16 40.96
CA GLU A 47 29.38 -15.71 41.23
C GLU A 47 30.50 -16.67 41.69
N ARG A 48 31.67 -16.52 41.04
CA ARG A 48 32.93 -16.19 41.73
C ARG A 48 33.97 -15.54 40.78
N SER A 49 34.56 -14.46 41.28
CA SER A 49 35.69 -13.66 40.75
C SER A 49 37.04 -14.23 41.18
N VAL A 50 38.10 -14.10 40.36
CA VAL A 50 39.44 -13.63 40.80
C VAL A 50 40.19 -12.89 39.67
N ALA A 51 40.85 -11.84 40.13
CA ALA A 51 41.66 -10.76 39.57
C ALA A 51 43.04 -11.05 38.90
N HIS A 52 43.43 -10.06 38.07
CA HIS A 52 44.73 -9.34 37.98
C HIS A 52 45.88 -9.80 37.05
N ALA A 53 46.25 -8.88 36.13
CA ALA A 53 47.58 -8.21 36.01
C ALA A 53 48.03 -8.01 34.53
N ALA A 54 48.42 -6.78 34.21
CA ALA A 54 49.19 -6.33 33.05
C ALA A 54 50.47 -5.63 33.58
N PRO A 55 51.35 -5.02 32.76
CA PRO A 55 51.82 -5.28 31.40
C PRO A 55 53.36 -5.50 31.39
N LEU A 56 54.00 -5.73 30.23
CA LEU A 56 55.40 -5.32 29.97
C LEU A 56 55.74 -5.45 28.47
N ALA A 57 56.60 -4.56 27.99
CA ALA A 57 56.84 -4.26 26.59
C ALA A 57 58.28 -4.59 26.14
N VAL A 58 58.41 -4.72 24.81
CA VAL A 58 59.61 -4.57 23.94
C VAL A 58 60.72 -5.62 24.04
N GLN A 59 60.93 -6.35 22.92
CA GLN A 59 62.21 -6.40 22.17
C GLN A 59 62.05 -7.19 20.85
N SER A 60 62.56 -6.62 19.75
CA SER A 60 62.96 -7.33 18.51
C SER A 60 64.49 -7.47 18.56
N PRO A 61 65.12 -8.54 18.02
CA PRO A 61 65.49 -8.52 16.59
C PRO A 61 65.68 -9.91 15.91
N LEU A 62 66.00 -9.82 14.62
CA LEU A 62 66.62 -10.81 13.70
C LEU A 62 65.69 -11.59 12.74
N LEU A 63 65.85 -11.22 11.46
CA LEU A 63 65.26 -11.84 10.29
C LEU A 63 65.74 -13.29 10.12
N GLN A 64 64.80 -14.23 10.08
CA GLN A 64 64.96 -15.54 9.45
C GLN A 64 64.13 -15.58 8.15
N PRO A 65 64.61 -16.26 7.09
CA PRO A 65 63.88 -16.35 5.83
C PRO A 65 62.59 -17.16 6.01
N ARG A 66 61.44 -16.56 5.70
CA ARG A 66 60.14 -17.22 5.86
C ARG A 66 59.91 -18.30 4.79
N PRO A 67 59.31 -19.44 5.17
CA PRO A 67 58.93 -20.51 4.26
C PRO A 67 57.84 -20.05 3.28
N ARG A 68 57.80 -20.73 2.12
CA ARG A 68 56.85 -20.54 1.01
C ARG A 68 55.40 -20.45 1.54
N PRO A 69 54.57 -19.49 1.08
CA PRO A 69 53.20 -19.37 1.57
C PRO A 69 52.43 -20.66 1.26
N LEU A 70 51.81 -21.24 2.29
CA LEU A 70 50.79 -22.27 2.09
C LEU A 70 49.61 -21.61 1.35
N PRO A 71 48.94 -22.34 0.44
CA PRO A 71 47.79 -21.81 -0.27
C PRO A 71 46.74 -21.36 0.74
N GLN A 72 46.32 -20.09 0.66
CA GLN A 72 45.29 -19.56 1.54
C GLN A 72 43.99 -20.33 1.31
N PRO A 73 43.23 -20.69 2.37
CA PRO A 73 41.90 -21.22 2.20
C PRO A 73 41.06 -20.19 1.45
N ARG A 74 40.39 -20.62 0.39
CA ARG A 74 39.42 -19.80 -0.35
C ARG A 74 38.45 -19.17 0.67
N PRO A 75 38.14 -17.86 0.60
CA PRO A 75 37.13 -17.26 1.47
C PRO A 75 35.86 -18.10 1.36
N LEU A 76 35.38 -18.60 2.50
CA LEU A 76 34.08 -19.25 2.54
C LEU A 76 33.07 -18.21 2.08
N LEU A 77 32.44 -18.47 0.93
CA LEU A 77 31.24 -17.72 0.56
C LEU A 77 30.30 -17.74 1.77
N PRO A 78 29.72 -16.60 2.17
CA PRO A 78 28.72 -16.63 3.22
C PRO A 78 27.67 -17.68 2.85
N PRO A 79 27.17 -18.47 3.82
CA PRO A 79 26.17 -19.48 3.53
C PRO A 79 25.05 -18.82 2.72
N ARG A 80 24.80 -19.33 1.51
CA ARG A 80 23.66 -18.88 0.72
C ARG A 80 22.45 -19.02 1.64
N LEU A 81 21.78 -17.91 1.91
CA LEU A 81 20.50 -17.94 2.61
C LEU A 81 19.64 -19.02 1.94
N PRO A 82 19.04 -19.93 2.71
CA PRO A 82 18.22 -20.98 2.14
C PRO A 82 17.17 -20.32 1.24
N ARG A 83 17.13 -20.72 -0.03
CA ARG A 83 16.01 -20.32 -0.89
C ARG A 83 14.75 -20.82 -0.20
N PRO A 84 13.71 -19.99 -0.02
CA PRO A 84 12.47 -20.44 0.57
C PRO A 84 11.95 -21.65 -0.22
N PRO A 85 11.63 -22.77 0.45
CA PRO A 85 11.21 -23.98 -0.22
C PRO A 85 9.71 -23.94 -0.47
N HIS A 86 9.24 -23.03 -1.33
CA HIS A 86 7.85 -23.10 -1.77
C HIS A 86 7.73 -22.82 -3.28
N PRO A 87 6.96 -23.63 -4.03
CA PRO A 87 6.53 -23.23 -5.36
C PRO A 87 5.86 -21.87 -5.22
N VAL A 88 6.13 -20.94 -6.15
CA VAL A 88 5.59 -19.57 -6.15
C VAL A 88 4.12 -19.63 -5.75
N SER A 89 3.83 -19.37 -4.47
CA SER A 89 2.45 -19.34 -4.01
C SER A 89 1.83 -18.19 -4.78
N LEU A 90 0.71 -18.45 -5.46
CA LEU A 90 -0.06 -17.38 -6.10
C LEU A 90 -0.11 -16.18 -5.15
N PRO A 91 0.12 -14.95 -5.62
CA PRO A 91 0.21 -13.80 -4.74
C PRO A 91 -1.00 -13.76 -3.81
N LEU A 92 -0.75 -13.52 -2.51
CA LEU A 92 -1.80 -13.26 -1.52
C LEU A 92 -2.64 -12.05 -1.97
N CYS A 93 -2.00 -11.14 -2.72
CA CYS A 93 -2.64 -10.04 -3.41
C CYS A 93 -3.53 -10.50 -4.57
N LYS A 94 -4.83 -10.24 -4.45
CA LYS A 94 -5.85 -10.56 -5.47
C LYS A 94 -6.52 -9.33 -6.08
N THR A 95 -6.28 -8.15 -5.52
CA THR A 95 -6.85 -6.90 -6.02
C THR A 95 -5.77 -5.82 -6.03
N MET A 96 -5.79 -4.99 -7.06
CA MET A 96 -5.04 -3.74 -7.13
C MET A 96 -5.92 -2.65 -7.73
N TYR A 97 -5.61 -1.39 -7.46
CA TYR A 97 -6.18 -0.28 -8.21
C TYR A 97 -5.13 0.80 -8.39
N THR A 98 -5.42 1.74 -9.31
CA THR A 98 -4.42 2.67 -9.85
C THR A 98 -4.92 4.12 -9.86
N TRP A 99 -5.97 4.43 -9.10
CA TRP A 99 -6.71 5.71 -9.15
C TRP A 99 -7.30 6.06 -10.52
N THR A 100 -7.33 5.11 -11.44
CA THR A 100 -7.85 5.31 -12.80
C THR A 100 -8.89 4.26 -13.15
N THR A 101 -9.46 4.41 -14.34
CA THR A 101 -10.31 3.42 -15.00
C THR A 101 -9.54 2.22 -15.56
N ALA A 102 -8.21 2.28 -15.61
CA ALA A 102 -7.38 1.29 -16.30
C ALA A 102 -6.80 0.21 -15.37
N CYS A 103 -6.74 -1.02 -15.90
CA CYS A 103 -6.04 -2.15 -15.29
C CYS A 103 -4.77 -2.47 -16.10
N PRO A 104 -3.61 -2.65 -15.47
CA PRO A 104 -2.42 -3.13 -16.16
C PRO A 104 -2.69 -4.48 -16.84
N GLN A 105 -2.32 -4.63 -18.12
CA GLN A 105 -2.62 -5.84 -18.90
C GLN A 105 -2.09 -7.13 -18.23
N THR A 106 -0.97 -7.03 -17.53
CA THR A 106 -0.35 -8.15 -16.82
C THR A 106 -1.09 -8.54 -15.55
N ALA A 107 -1.94 -7.69 -14.95
CA ALA A 107 -2.65 -8.01 -13.71
C ALA A 107 -3.50 -9.28 -13.86
N ASN A 108 -4.20 -9.41 -14.98
CA ASN A 108 -5.02 -10.59 -15.31
C ASN A 108 -4.18 -11.87 -15.36
N THR A 109 -2.93 -11.82 -15.84
CA THR A 109 -2.05 -13.01 -15.90
C THR A 109 -1.66 -13.54 -14.53
N TYR A 110 -1.75 -12.71 -13.49
CA TYR A 110 -1.51 -13.09 -12.09
C TYR A 110 -2.80 -13.32 -11.29
N GLY A 111 -3.96 -13.27 -11.95
CA GLY A 111 -5.27 -13.36 -11.30
C GLY A 111 -5.55 -12.21 -10.34
N ILE A 112 -5.01 -11.03 -10.64
CA ILE A 112 -5.24 -9.79 -9.88
C ILE A 112 -6.37 -9.02 -10.57
N GLU A 113 -7.42 -8.75 -9.81
CA GLU A 113 -8.54 -7.91 -10.23
C GLU A 113 -8.18 -6.42 -10.11
N CYS A 114 -8.56 -5.61 -11.11
CA CYS A 114 -8.53 -4.15 -10.98
C CYS A 114 -9.93 -3.54 -11.14
N PRO A 115 -10.61 -3.16 -10.06
CA PRO A 115 -11.84 -2.38 -10.17
C PRO A 115 -11.53 -0.99 -10.78
N PRO A 116 -12.25 -0.57 -11.84
CA PRO A 116 -12.17 0.79 -12.34
C PRO A 116 -12.58 1.76 -11.25
N MET A 117 -11.83 2.87 -11.11
CA MET A 117 -12.17 3.95 -10.19
C MET A 117 -12.74 5.13 -10.93
N PHE A 118 -13.92 5.60 -10.51
CA PHE A 118 -14.46 6.89 -10.93
C PHE A 118 -13.85 7.97 -10.05
N TRP A 119 -12.60 8.34 -10.30
CA TRP A 119 -11.81 9.20 -9.41
C TRP A 119 -12.51 10.53 -9.10
N GLY A 120 -13.11 11.17 -10.11
CA GLY A 120 -13.83 12.43 -10.00
C GLY A 120 -14.51 12.79 -11.33
N ALA A 121 -15.13 13.97 -11.41
CA ALA A 121 -15.86 14.43 -12.59
C ALA A 121 -15.03 14.42 -13.90
N ASN A 122 -13.71 14.56 -13.78
CA ASN A 122 -12.77 14.48 -14.90
C ASN A 122 -12.73 13.11 -15.62
N MET A 123 -13.31 12.05 -15.04
CA MET A 123 -13.38 10.71 -15.64
C MET A 123 -14.78 10.32 -16.14
N GLN A 124 -15.74 11.25 -16.13
CA GLN A 124 -17.14 10.96 -16.48
C GLN A 124 -17.30 10.38 -17.89
N ASP A 125 -16.47 10.82 -18.84
CA ASP A 125 -16.51 10.36 -20.24
C ASP A 125 -15.89 8.97 -20.43
N GLN A 126 -15.20 8.44 -19.42
CA GLN A 126 -14.45 7.17 -19.50
C GLN A 126 -15.04 6.06 -18.64
N ILE A 127 -15.72 6.41 -17.54
CA ILE A 127 -16.09 5.44 -16.51
C ILE A 127 -17.04 4.36 -17.03
N THR A 128 -18.04 4.75 -17.83
CA THR A 128 -19.03 3.81 -18.38
C THR A 128 -18.37 2.74 -19.24
N ASP A 129 -17.58 3.15 -20.23
CA ASP A 129 -16.87 2.22 -21.12
C ASP A 129 -15.87 1.36 -20.34
N ALA A 130 -15.18 1.94 -19.36
CA ALA A 130 -14.24 1.20 -18.53
C ALA A 130 -14.92 0.10 -17.71
N VAL A 131 -16.08 0.38 -17.12
CA VAL A 131 -16.84 -0.59 -16.32
C VAL A 131 -17.44 -1.68 -17.21
N HIS A 132 -17.94 -1.34 -18.39
CA HIS A 132 -18.44 -2.31 -19.36
C HIS A 132 -17.36 -3.27 -19.86
N ASN A 133 -16.13 -2.78 -20.04
CA ASN A 133 -15.00 -3.59 -20.50
C ASN A 133 -14.23 -4.28 -19.37
N SER A 134 -14.55 -3.99 -18.11
CA SER A 134 -13.87 -4.57 -16.96
C SER A 134 -14.53 -5.87 -16.48
N ASN A 135 -13.70 -6.87 -16.21
CA ASN A 135 -14.11 -8.11 -15.55
C ASN A 135 -14.14 -7.99 -14.01
N ALA A 136 -13.82 -6.83 -13.45
CA ALA A 136 -13.89 -6.63 -12.02
C ALA A 136 -15.33 -6.68 -11.52
N SER A 137 -15.55 -7.33 -10.39
CA SER A 137 -16.79 -7.41 -9.62
C SER A 137 -17.16 -6.08 -8.96
N HIS A 138 -16.19 -5.19 -8.74
CA HIS A 138 -16.39 -3.91 -8.06
C HIS A 138 -16.10 -2.71 -8.97
N VAL A 139 -16.73 -1.58 -8.65
CA VAL A 139 -16.40 -0.25 -9.18
C VAL A 139 -16.15 0.69 -8.02
N MET A 140 -15.04 1.43 -8.07
CA MET A 140 -14.63 2.34 -7.01
C MET A 140 -15.17 3.75 -7.22
N GLY A 141 -15.64 4.37 -6.14
CA GLY A 141 -16.13 5.75 -6.13
C GLY A 141 -15.03 6.81 -6.13
N PHE A 142 -15.45 8.04 -5.84
CA PHE A 142 -14.59 9.23 -5.92
C PHE A 142 -13.42 9.21 -4.92
N ASN A 143 -12.30 9.78 -5.32
CA ASN A 143 -11.09 9.91 -4.52
C ASN A 143 -11.03 11.25 -3.81
N GLU A 144 -11.09 11.24 -2.49
CA GLU A 144 -10.98 12.42 -1.61
C GLU A 144 -11.81 13.61 -2.11
N PRO A 145 -13.12 13.43 -2.33
CA PRO A 145 -13.98 14.49 -2.87
C PRO A 145 -14.07 15.70 -1.94
N ASP A 146 -13.80 15.52 -0.65
CA ASP A 146 -13.74 16.55 0.37
C ASP A 146 -12.46 17.43 0.31
N LEU A 147 -11.48 17.08 -0.53
CA LEU A 147 -10.22 17.80 -0.64
C LEU A 147 -10.10 18.52 -2.00
N SER A 148 -9.83 19.84 -1.94
CA SER A 148 -9.79 20.71 -3.12
C SER A 148 -8.68 20.40 -4.13
N SER A 149 -7.59 19.78 -3.69
CA SER A 149 -6.49 19.32 -4.55
C SER A 149 -6.72 17.94 -5.16
N GLN A 150 -7.84 17.30 -4.86
CA GLN A 150 -8.20 15.95 -5.32
C GLN A 150 -9.46 16.05 -6.20
N SER A 151 -10.43 15.15 -6.07
CA SER A 151 -11.61 15.18 -6.94
C SER A 151 -12.53 16.37 -6.69
N ASN A 152 -12.44 17.00 -5.51
CA ASN A 152 -13.05 18.29 -5.19
C ASN A 152 -14.52 18.39 -5.59
N LEU A 153 -15.37 17.60 -4.94
CA LEU A 153 -16.80 17.55 -5.20
C LEU A 153 -17.57 17.94 -3.94
N SER A 154 -18.58 18.80 -4.09
CA SER A 154 -19.57 18.96 -3.02
C SER A 154 -20.34 17.65 -2.82
N PRO A 155 -20.93 17.41 -1.64
CA PRO A 155 -21.79 16.25 -1.43
C PRO A 155 -22.94 16.15 -2.45
N GLN A 156 -23.48 17.29 -2.89
CA GLN A 156 -24.59 17.37 -3.85
C GLN A 156 -24.12 17.01 -5.27
N ASP A 157 -22.98 17.54 -5.71
CA ASP A 157 -22.43 17.23 -7.03
C ASP A 157 -22.01 15.76 -7.10
N ALA A 158 -21.36 15.24 -6.05
CA ALA A 158 -21.01 13.83 -5.94
C ALA A 158 -22.27 12.94 -5.97
N ALA A 159 -23.34 13.32 -5.26
CA ALA A 159 -24.61 12.60 -5.29
C ALA A 159 -25.25 12.58 -6.68
N GLN A 160 -25.14 13.67 -7.44
CA GLN A 160 -25.64 13.73 -8.81
C GLN A 160 -24.84 12.81 -9.74
N LEU A 161 -23.50 12.92 -9.73
CA LEU A 161 -22.63 12.02 -10.50
C LEU A 161 -22.82 10.55 -10.11
N TRP A 162 -23.03 10.27 -8.83
CA TRP A 162 -23.30 8.91 -8.37
C TRP A 162 -24.61 8.35 -8.95
N LYS A 163 -25.67 9.17 -9.00
CA LYS A 163 -26.94 8.79 -9.64
C LYS A 163 -26.78 8.57 -11.15
N ASP A 164 -26.06 9.47 -11.82
CA ASP A 164 -25.93 9.47 -13.27
C ASP A 164 -25.09 8.29 -13.80
N TYR A 165 -24.05 7.88 -13.05
CA TYR A 165 -23.10 6.86 -13.50
C TYR A 165 -23.11 5.61 -12.61
N MET A 166 -22.87 5.78 -11.30
CA MET A 166 -22.54 4.65 -10.41
C MET A 166 -23.72 3.70 -10.17
N LEU A 167 -24.93 4.23 -9.93
CA LEU A 167 -26.11 3.40 -9.69
C LEU A 167 -26.45 2.48 -10.87
N GLY A 168 -26.20 2.95 -12.10
CA GLY A 168 -26.46 2.17 -13.31
C GLY A 168 -25.66 0.86 -13.36
N PHE A 169 -24.45 0.83 -12.80
CA PHE A 169 -23.59 -0.35 -12.81
C PHE A 169 -24.09 -1.51 -11.95
N LYS A 170 -25.05 -1.27 -11.04
CA LYS A 170 -25.75 -2.35 -10.32
C LYS A 170 -26.49 -3.29 -11.28
N SER A 171 -27.02 -2.76 -12.39
CA SER A 171 -27.68 -3.56 -13.43
C SER A 171 -26.73 -4.52 -14.16
N LEU A 172 -25.43 -4.23 -14.13
CA LEU A 172 -24.35 -5.07 -14.67
C LEU A 172 -23.84 -6.08 -13.63
N GLY A 173 -24.48 -6.17 -12.46
CA GLY A 173 -24.06 -7.03 -11.35
C GLY A 173 -22.81 -6.52 -10.60
N LYS A 174 -22.40 -5.27 -10.81
CA LYS A 174 -21.25 -4.69 -10.09
C LYS A 174 -21.61 -4.35 -8.64
N GLN A 175 -20.62 -4.44 -7.77
CA GLN A 175 -20.67 -3.92 -6.41
C GLN A 175 -20.06 -2.52 -6.37
N LEU A 176 -20.70 -1.60 -5.65
CA LEU A 176 -20.26 -0.21 -5.57
C LEU A 176 -19.47 0.01 -4.28
N VAL A 177 -18.22 0.42 -4.45
CA VAL A 177 -17.37 0.89 -3.36
C VAL A 177 -17.56 2.40 -3.25
N SER A 178 -17.83 2.87 -2.04
CA SER A 178 -18.15 4.28 -1.78
C SER A 178 -17.05 5.24 -2.22
N PRO A 179 -17.34 6.56 -2.28
CA PRO A 179 -16.27 7.56 -2.24
C PRO A 179 -15.40 7.36 -0.99
N ALA A 180 -14.10 7.61 -1.12
CA ALA A 180 -13.15 7.59 -0.01
C ALA A 180 -12.76 9.02 0.32
N THR A 181 -13.12 9.52 1.50
CA THR A 181 -12.77 10.88 1.93
C THR A 181 -11.40 10.92 2.60
N THR A 182 -10.83 12.11 2.78
CA THR A 182 -9.66 12.27 3.65
C THR A 182 -9.95 11.88 5.10
N ALA A 183 -8.90 11.77 5.92
CA ALA A 183 -8.99 11.58 7.36
C ALA A 183 -9.63 12.80 8.06
N GLY A 184 -10.97 12.86 8.02
CA GLY A 184 -11.77 13.98 8.51
C GLY A 184 -13.10 14.16 7.77
N GLY A 185 -13.24 13.59 6.57
CA GLY A 185 -14.42 13.76 5.71
C GLY A 185 -15.67 12.94 6.08
N LEU A 186 -15.77 12.41 7.31
CA LEU A 186 -16.95 11.65 7.75
C LEU A 186 -18.24 12.47 7.60
N GLN A 187 -18.20 13.77 7.93
CA GLN A 187 -19.35 14.67 7.76
C GLN A 187 -19.72 14.85 6.29
N TRP A 188 -18.73 15.03 5.41
CA TRP A 188 -18.96 15.09 3.96
C TRP A 188 -19.68 13.82 3.48
N PHE A 189 -19.28 12.66 3.99
CA PHE A 189 -19.89 11.39 3.62
C PHE A 189 -21.35 11.27 4.10
N ASP A 190 -21.65 11.71 5.33
CA ASP A 190 -23.01 11.76 5.86
C ASP A 190 -23.89 12.71 5.03
N ASP A 191 -23.35 13.86 4.61
CA ASP A 191 -24.05 14.82 3.75
C ASP A 191 -24.29 14.27 2.34
N PHE A 192 -23.33 13.51 1.79
CA PHE A 192 -23.43 12.85 0.48
C PHE A 192 -24.52 11.78 0.50
N LEU A 193 -24.55 10.94 1.54
CA LEU A 193 -25.64 9.98 1.73
C LEU A 193 -26.98 10.70 1.86
N THR A 194 -27.04 11.80 2.60
CA THR A 194 -28.27 12.60 2.75
C THR A 194 -28.76 13.13 1.39
N ALA A 195 -27.86 13.68 0.57
CA ALA A 195 -28.17 14.15 -0.78
C ALA A 195 -28.60 13.02 -1.76
N LEU A 196 -28.17 11.78 -1.51
CA LEU A 196 -28.63 10.60 -2.25
C LEU A 196 -29.99 10.06 -1.79
N GLY A 197 -30.50 10.46 -0.62
CA GLY A 197 -31.70 9.88 0.00
C GLY A 197 -31.40 8.75 1.00
N GLY A 198 -30.18 8.72 1.54
CA GLY A 198 -29.71 7.79 2.54
C GLY A 198 -28.93 6.59 1.98
N LEU A 199 -28.37 5.80 2.90
CA LEU A 199 -27.58 4.60 2.56
C LEU A 199 -28.34 3.55 1.70
N PRO A 200 -29.66 3.32 1.86
CA PRO A 200 -30.38 2.43 0.97
C PRO A 200 -30.42 2.95 -0.48
N ALA A 201 -30.62 4.25 -0.67
CA ALA A 201 -30.71 4.87 -2.00
C ALA A 201 -29.35 4.93 -2.71
N SER A 202 -28.25 4.99 -1.96
CA SER A 202 -26.89 4.99 -2.54
C SER A 202 -26.48 3.64 -3.13
N GLN A 203 -27.13 2.54 -2.73
CA GLN A 203 -26.77 1.17 -3.12
C GLN A 203 -25.29 0.82 -2.91
N ILE A 204 -24.63 1.50 -1.96
CA ILE A 204 -23.25 1.21 -1.59
C ILE A 204 -23.19 -0.18 -0.95
N ASP A 205 -22.29 -1.02 -1.48
CA ASP A 205 -22.02 -2.37 -0.98
C ASP A 205 -20.86 -2.37 0.01
N VAL A 206 -19.85 -1.51 -0.24
CA VAL A 206 -18.59 -1.44 0.51
C VAL A 206 -18.23 0.02 0.80
N ILE A 207 -17.78 0.30 2.02
CA ILE A 207 -17.27 1.61 2.43
C ILE A 207 -15.77 1.66 2.21
N ALA A 208 -15.28 2.62 1.43
CA ALA A 208 -13.86 2.90 1.29
C ALA A 208 -13.39 3.92 2.33
N VAL A 209 -12.20 3.70 2.89
CA VAL A 209 -11.61 4.52 3.94
C VAL A 209 -10.14 4.78 3.63
N HIS A 210 -9.73 6.04 3.70
CA HIS A 210 -8.32 6.44 3.67
C HIS A 210 -7.87 6.81 5.08
N TRP A 211 -6.66 6.39 5.46
CA TRP A 211 -6.10 6.79 6.74
C TRP A 211 -4.59 7.04 6.64
N TYR A 212 -4.20 8.25 7.01
CA TYR A 212 -2.80 8.63 7.15
C TYR A 212 -2.61 9.15 8.58
N GLY A 213 -1.83 8.42 9.36
CA GLY A 213 -1.49 8.79 10.74
C GLY A 213 -0.32 7.97 11.24
N THR A 214 0.02 8.13 12.52
CA THR A 214 1.24 7.54 13.10
C THR A 214 0.97 6.61 14.28
N ASP A 215 -0.27 6.52 14.75
CA ASP A 215 -0.65 5.74 15.92
C ASP A 215 -1.68 4.66 15.56
N PHE A 216 -1.42 3.44 16.01
CA PHE A 216 -2.27 2.29 15.70
C PHE A 216 -3.64 2.35 16.40
N THR A 217 -3.71 2.89 17.62
CA THR A 217 -4.98 3.04 18.35
C THR A 217 -5.87 4.06 17.63
N ASP A 218 -5.28 5.16 17.16
CA ASP A 218 -6.00 6.17 16.36
C ASP A 218 -6.52 5.57 15.05
N PHE A 219 -5.73 4.74 14.37
CA PHE A 219 -6.18 3.98 13.19
C PHE A 219 -7.39 3.10 13.50
N GLN A 220 -7.33 2.29 14.57
CA GLN A 220 -8.43 1.42 14.96
C GLN A 220 -9.70 2.22 15.28
N ASN A 221 -9.57 3.29 16.05
CA ASN A 221 -10.68 4.16 16.42
C ASN A 221 -11.32 4.79 15.18
N TYR A 222 -10.49 5.28 14.25
CA TYR A 222 -10.96 5.88 13.01
C TYR A 222 -11.71 4.88 12.15
N VAL A 223 -11.14 3.72 11.84
CA VAL A 223 -11.80 2.69 11.02
C VAL A 223 -13.09 2.18 11.71
N ASN A 224 -13.09 2.04 13.04
CA ASN A 224 -14.30 1.66 13.78
C ASN A 224 -15.42 2.69 13.68
N SER A 225 -15.11 3.99 13.53
CA SER A 225 -16.14 5.03 13.37
C SER A 225 -16.97 4.86 12.08
N TRP A 226 -16.38 4.28 11.03
CA TRP A 226 -17.04 3.98 9.76
C TRP A 226 -17.94 2.75 9.83
N LYS A 227 -17.80 1.89 10.85
CA LYS A 227 -18.63 0.69 11.00
C LYS A 227 -20.11 1.00 11.23
N LYS A 228 -20.44 2.24 11.64
CA LYS A 228 -21.82 2.71 11.83
C LYS A 228 -22.70 2.51 10.59
N TYR A 229 -22.12 2.46 9.39
CA TYR A 229 -22.86 2.24 8.15
C TYR A 229 -23.26 0.77 7.92
N GLY A 230 -22.77 -0.18 8.72
CA GLY A 230 -23.19 -1.59 8.65
C GLY A 230 -22.81 -2.31 7.34
N LYS A 231 -21.78 -1.81 6.64
CA LYS A 231 -21.24 -2.38 5.39
C LYS A 231 -19.84 -2.95 5.61
N ASN A 232 -19.37 -3.78 4.68
CA ASN A 232 -17.97 -4.16 4.63
C ASN A 232 -17.11 -2.91 4.38
N ILE A 233 -15.89 -2.93 4.90
CA ILE A 233 -14.93 -1.83 4.77
C ILE A 233 -13.75 -2.28 3.92
N TRP A 234 -13.36 -1.43 2.98
CA TRP A 234 -12.05 -1.46 2.33
C TRP A 234 -11.22 -0.28 2.85
N VAL A 235 -10.05 -0.57 3.43
CA VAL A 235 -9.08 0.48 3.74
C VAL A 235 -8.23 0.72 2.49
N THR A 236 -8.70 1.58 1.60
CA THR A 236 -8.17 1.74 0.24
C THR A 236 -6.85 2.49 0.19
N GLU A 237 -6.53 3.28 1.22
CA GLU A 237 -5.20 3.84 1.42
C GLU A 237 -4.85 3.86 2.90
N MET A 238 -3.66 3.34 3.24
CA MET A 238 -3.05 3.60 4.53
C MET A 238 -1.53 3.69 4.47
N ALA A 239 -0.95 4.61 5.24
CA ALA A 239 0.49 4.72 5.44
C ALA A 239 0.82 5.43 6.76
N CYS A 240 2.06 5.25 7.25
CA CYS A 240 2.57 6.03 8.37
C CYS A 240 2.97 7.43 7.87
N GLN A 241 2.04 8.37 7.97
CA GLN A 241 2.18 9.73 7.45
C GLN A 241 1.35 10.70 8.29
N ASP A 242 1.92 11.83 8.66
CA ASP A 242 1.22 12.89 9.36
C ASP A 242 0.79 14.00 8.40
N PHE A 243 -0.51 14.14 8.19
CA PHE A 243 -1.11 15.29 7.51
C PHE A 243 -1.84 16.25 8.48
N SER A 244 -1.79 15.99 9.79
CA SER A 244 -2.42 16.85 10.80
C SER A 244 -1.67 18.16 11.05
N GLY A 245 -0.45 18.28 10.52
CA GLY A 245 0.43 19.44 10.73
C GLY A 245 1.18 19.41 12.07
N GLN A 246 1.13 18.29 12.81
CA GLN A 246 1.85 18.11 14.08
C GLN A 246 3.34 17.83 13.90
N GLY A 247 3.79 17.60 12.65
CA GLY A 247 5.19 17.40 12.31
C GLY A 247 5.72 16.05 12.76
N LYS A 248 4.85 15.05 12.93
CA LYS A 248 5.28 13.69 13.28
C LYS A 248 5.93 13.04 12.06
N TRP A 249 7.06 12.37 12.29
CA TRP A 249 7.78 11.63 11.27
C TRP A 249 7.90 10.17 11.69
N CYS A 250 7.56 9.25 10.79
CA CYS A 250 7.72 7.82 11.04
C CYS A 250 9.08 7.34 10.59
N SER A 251 9.83 6.72 11.51
CA SER A 251 10.98 5.91 11.16
C SER A 251 10.56 4.60 10.46
N MET A 252 11.52 3.86 9.90
CA MET A 252 11.24 2.53 9.35
C MET A 252 10.65 1.57 10.40
N ASP A 253 11.09 1.69 11.67
CA ASP A 253 10.59 0.84 12.75
C ASP A 253 9.14 1.21 13.11
N ASP A 254 8.81 2.51 13.13
CA ASP A 254 7.42 2.96 13.32
C ASP A 254 6.50 2.46 12.20
N ILE A 255 6.97 2.55 10.95
CA ILE A 255 6.26 2.05 9.75
C ILE A 255 6.01 0.55 9.85
N GLN A 256 7.05 -0.24 10.15
CA GLN A 256 6.93 -1.69 10.27
C GLN A 256 6.00 -2.09 11.42
N SER A 257 6.13 -1.40 12.56
CA SER A 257 5.28 -1.63 13.74
C SER A 257 3.81 -1.34 13.44
N LEU A 258 3.51 -0.20 12.82
CA LEU A 258 2.15 0.17 12.42
C LEU A 258 1.59 -0.80 11.37
N MET A 259 2.35 -1.11 10.31
CA MET A 259 1.94 -2.06 9.27
C MET A 259 1.60 -3.41 9.87
N SER A 260 2.47 -3.96 10.71
CA SER A 260 2.26 -5.26 11.34
C SER A 260 1.00 -5.28 12.22
N GLN A 261 0.80 -4.26 13.06
CA GLN A 261 -0.36 -4.18 13.95
C GLN A 261 -1.67 -3.97 13.17
N ALA A 262 -1.65 -3.07 12.17
CA ALA A 262 -2.80 -2.79 11.31
C ALA A 262 -3.22 -4.02 10.51
N MET A 263 -2.26 -4.70 9.86
CA MET A 263 -2.54 -5.94 9.13
C MET A 263 -3.12 -7.00 10.06
N ALA A 264 -2.47 -7.30 11.18
CA ALA A 264 -2.95 -8.32 12.12
C ALA A 264 -4.37 -8.04 12.63
N TRP A 265 -4.69 -6.76 12.90
CA TRP A 265 -6.01 -6.37 13.37
C TRP A 265 -7.08 -6.44 12.28
N MET A 266 -6.81 -5.90 11.09
CA MET A 266 -7.74 -6.00 9.96
C MET A 266 -7.96 -7.46 9.57
N GLU A 267 -6.92 -8.28 9.63
CA GLU A 267 -7.00 -9.72 9.44
C GLU A 267 -7.69 -10.46 10.59
N SER A 268 -7.97 -9.83 11.72
CA SER A 268 -8.82 -10.40 12.78
C SER A 268 -10.29 -10.00 12.60
N ASP A 269 -10.56 -8.83 12.01
CA ASP A 269 -11.88 -8.26 11.86
C ASP A 269 -12.64 -8.82 10.62
N PRO A 270 -13.86 -9.36 10.75
CA PRO A 270 -14.61 -9.87 9.61
C PRO A 270 -15.28 -8.77 8.76
N GLN A 271 -15.44 -7.55 9.28
CA GLN A 271 -16.05 -6.44 8.54
C GLN A 271 -15.06 -5.76 7.60
N ILE A 272 -13.75 -5.92 7.84
CA ILE A 272 -12.70 -5.40 6.97
C ILE A 272 -12.38 -6.47 5.92
N GLU A 273 -12.74 -6.17 4.67
CA GLU A 273 -12.67 -7.15 3.58
C GLU A 273 -11.35 -7.06 2.80
N LYS A 274 -10.85 -5.84 2.58
CA LYS A 274 -9.61 -5.55 1.86
C LYS A 274 -8.89 -4.35 2.49
N TYR A 275 -7.57 -4.31 2.37
CA TYR A 275 -6.76 -3.17 2.77
C TYR A 275 -5.56 -3.01 1.86
N PHE A 276 -5.10 -1.78 1.71
CA PHE A 276 -4.12 -1.37 0.70
C PHE A 276 -3.09 -0.46 1.37
N TRP A 277 -1.85 -0.92 1.46
CA TRP A 277 -0.77 -0.06 1.94
C TRP A 277 -0.28 0.85 0.82
N PHE A 278 -0.15 2.15 1.11
CA PHE A 278 0.30 3.14 0.14
C PHE A 278 1.84 3.29 0.19
N ALA A 279 2.61 2.97 -0.84
CA ALA A 279 2.28 2.27 -2.09
C ALA A 279 3.58 1.75 -2.80
N PRO A 280 3.50 0.77 -3.72
CA PRO A 280 4.58 0.43 -4.66
C PRO A 280 4.65 1.46 -5.81
N MET A 281 5.14 2.67 -5.51
CA MET A 281 5.18 3.80 -6.46
C MET A 281 6.61 4.32 -6.68
N ARG A 282 6.87 4.87 -7.88
CA ARG A 282 8.14 5.57 -8.17
C ARG A 282 8.21 6.96 -7.59
N ASP A 283 7.06 7.56 -7.33
CA ASP A 283 6.92 8.86 -6.71
C ASP A 283 5.88 8.72 -5.59
N MET A 284 6.32 8.95 -4.35
CA MET A 284 5.46 8.89 -3.16
C MET A 284 4.79 10.24 -2.89
N THR A 285 4.97 11.21 -3.79
CA THR A 285 4.40 12.56 -3.76
C THR A 285 4.67 13.28 -2.43
N ASN A 286 3.65 13.44 -1.59
CA ASN A 286 3.70 14.09 -0.29
C ASN A 286 3.70 13.09 0.88
N VAL A 287 3.78 11.77 0.61
CA VAL A 287 3.87 10.71 1.61
C VAL A 287 5.33 10.36 1.89
N ASN A 288 5.66 10.10 3.15
CA ASN A 288 6.99 9.70 3.61
C ASN A 288 7.52 8.53 2.74
N PRO A 289 8.61 8.73 1.98
CA PRO A 289 9.12 7.74 1.04
C PRO A 289 9.54 6.41 1.65
N LEU A 290 9.77 6.38 2.97
CA LEU A 290 10.04 5.15 3.72
C LEU A 290 8.87 4.15 3.69
N ASN A 291 7.65 4.61 3.41
CA ASN A 291 6.48 3.75 3.21
C ASN A 291 6.51 2.99 1.86
N CYS A 292 7.43 3.33 0.95
CA CYS A 292 7.43 2.77 -0.40
C CYS A 292 7.68 1.26 -0.40
N LEU A 293 6.80 0.52 -1.07
CA LEU A 293 6.89 -0.94 -1.19
C LEU A 293 7.79 -1.39 -2.34
N MET A 294 8.30 -0.47 -3.15
CA MET A 294 9.08 -0.75 -4.35
C MET A 294 10.38 0.05 -4.38
N THR A 295 11.48 -0.58 -4.78
CA THR A 295 12.76 0.08 -4.95
C THR A 295 12.72 1.01 -6.17
N ILE A 296 13.32 2.18 -6.01
CA ILE A 296 13.35 3.25 -7.02
C ILE A 296 14.78 3.42 -7.52
N GLY A 297 14.98 3.23 -8.82
CA GLY A 297 16.26 3.41 -9.48
C GLY A 297 17.29 2.29 -9.21
N GLY A 298 18.44 2.42 -9.87
CA GLY A 298 19.53 1.44 -9.79
C GLY A 298 19.20 0.09 -10.43
N PRO A 299 20.04 -0.95 -10.22
CA PRO A 299 19.87 -2.26 -10.85
C PRO A 299 18.63 -3.03 -10.37
N ASN A 300 18.02 -2.59 -9.26
CA ASN A 300 16.84 -3.21 -8.67
C ASN A 300 15.58 -2.36 -8.88
N ASP A 301 15.54 -1.37 -9.79
CA ASP A 301 14.31 -0.58 -10.02
C ASP A 301 13.09 -1.49 -10.23
N GLY A 302 11.99 -1.19 -9.55
CA GLY A 302 10.74 -1.93 -9.69
C GLY A 302 10.64 -3.23 -8.86
N GLN A 303 11.66 -3.58 -8.06
CA GLN A 303 11.60 -4.74 -7.17
C GLN A 303 10.95 -4.38 -5.82
N PRO A 304 10.39 -5.34 -5.06
CA PRO A 304 9.88 -5.03 -3.73
C PRO A 304 11.00 -4.61 -2.75
N THR A 305 10.73 -3.60 -1.91
CA THR A 305 11.58 -3.28 -0.75
C THR A 305 11.45 -4.35 0.33
N SER A 306 12.26 -4.29 1.40
CA SER A 306 12.04 -5.16 2.58
C SER A 306 10.62 -5.03 3.13
N LEU A 307 10.07 -3.81 3.12
CA LEU A 307 8.70 -3.53 3.52
C LEU A 307 7.69 -4.11 2.52
N GLY A 308 7.95 -3.97 1.22
CA GLY A 308 7.15 -4.59 0.16
C GLY A 308 7.08 -6.11 0.27
N TRP A 309 8.22 -6.77 0.49
CA TRP A 309 8.27 -8.21 0.72
C TRP A 309 7.50 -8.63 1.97
N TYR A 310 7.62 -7.87 3.06
CA TYR A 310 6.84 -8.12 4.27
C TYR A 310 5.34 -8.04 3.99
N TYR A 311 4.88 -6.99 3.31
CA TYR A 311 3.47 -6.75 3.00
C TYR A 311 2.84 -7.84 2.13
N VAL A 312 3.52 -8.30 1.07
CA VAL A 312 2.94 -9.29 0.15
C VAL A 312 3.06 -10.74 0.65
N SER A 313 3.84 -10.97 1.71
CA SER A 313 4.11 -12.33 2.24
C SER A 313 3.32 -12.68 3.50
N ASN A 314 2.62 -11.72 4.11
CA ASN A 314 1.84 -11.89 5.34
C ASN A 314 0.38 -11.50 5.11
#